data_AF-A0AAP8TA05-F1
#
_entry.id   AF-A0AAP8TA05-F1
#
_cell.length_a   1.000
_cell.length_b   1.000
_cell.length_c   1.000
_cell.angle_alpha   90.00
_cell.angle_beta   90.00
_cell.angle_gamma   90.00
#
_symmetry.space_group_name_H-M   'P 1'
#
loop_
_entity.id
_entity.type
_entity.pdbx_description
1 polymer ?
#
loop_
_entity_poly.entity_id
_entity_poly.type
_entity_poly.pdbx_seq_one_letter_code
_entity_poly.pdbx_strand_id
1 'polypeptide(L)'
;MELMRFLPVRALPKPERLRYLFSFDFDDTLFTLGGPAEERSIFFRTMRMLRSQYGVLWGVNTGRDPVYLREGLADMFRDDAEAFAPDFTVTMERNVHLADAEGRLMPGAAWNYDCAVAHDSLFTRYGGMLESLMGQLESRFSVLGLRRQDNDAFSLVVDDACGLDEVSCVIQDTVGPYEEIVTQRAGPYLRFSHRDYNKGTSLSFVASRFGIPSSHVAIFGDGHNDLDAMRHLPEAFRCCPSNAAQEVKDMVARGHGYISPEPRTRGVLDGLAHGVFPYFGMKAEVLKEDI
;
A
#
# COMPACT_ATOMS: atom_id res chain seq x y z
N MET A 1 -7.37 3.87 16.51
CA MET A 1 -6.21 4.59 15.93
C MET A 1 -4.86 4.21 16.55
N GLU A 2 -4.79 3.88 17.86
CA GLU A 2 -3.54 3.46 18.52
C GLU A 2 -3.14 1.98 18.30
N LEU A 3 -3.94 1.18 17.59
CA LEU A 3 -3.68 -0.26 17.41
C LEU A 3 -2.27 -0.56 16.87
N MET A 4 -1.79 0.25 15.93
CA MET A 4 -0.45 0.11 15.33
C MET A 4 0.69 0.39 16.32
N ARG A 5 0.42 1.03 17.45
CA ARG A 5 1.40 1.28 18.52
C ARG A 5 1.84 -0.02 19.21
N PHE A 6 1.01 -1.06 19.16
CA PHE A 6 1.19 -2.31 19.91
C PHE A 6 1.55 -3.48 18.98
N LEU A 7 2.55 -3.28 18.13
CA LEU A 7 3.16 -4.38 17.36
C LEU A 7 4.10 -5.22 18.26
N PRO A 8 4.28 -6.53 17.96
CA PRO A 8 5.13 -7.42 18.75
C PRO A 8 6.62 -7.07 18.63
N VAL A 9 7.00 -6.41 17.54
CA VAL A 9 8.35 -5.88 17.29
C VAL A 9 8.26 -4.37 17.07
N ARG A 10 9.40 -3.68 17.17
CA ARG A 10 9.52 -2.22 16.98
C ARG A 10 10.30 -1.90 15.71
N ALA A 11 10.10 -0.70 15.19
CA ALA A 11 10.97 -0.17 14.16
C ALA A 11 12.37 0.05 14.75
N LEU A 12 13.39 -0.14 13.93
CA LEU A 12 14.76 0.10 14.36
C LEU A 12 15.03 1.60 14.51
N PRO A 13 16.06 2.01 15.28
CA PRO A 13 16.52 3.40 15.27
C PRO A 13 16.76 3.89 13.84
N LYS A 14 16.43 5.16 13.59
CA LYS A 14 16.64 5.77 12.27
C LYS A 14 18.13 5.75 11.90
N PRO A 15 18.48 5.48 10.64
CA PRO A 15 19.85 5.63 10.15
C PRO A 15 20.37 7.05 10.38
N GLU A 16 21.69 7.22 10.48
CA GLU A 16 22.32 8.54 10.58
C GLU A 16 21.98 9.45 9.39
N ARG A 17 21.72 8.86 8.23
CA ARG A 17 21.29 9.55 7.02
C ARG A 17 20.09 8.84 6.42
N LEU A 18 18.97 9.54 6.35
CA LEU A 18 17.78 9.09 5.63
C LEU A 18 17.97 9.41 4.15
N ARG A 19 17.93 8.40 3.29
CA ARG A 19 18.17 8.61 1.85
C ARG A 19 17.07 8.10 0.96
N TYR A 20 16.48 6.95 1.29
CA TYR A 20 15.52 6.27 0.44
C TYR A 20 14.30 5.81 1.25
N LEU A 21 13.16 5.77 0.59
CA LEU A 21 11.89 5.32 1.17
C LEU A 21 11.31 4.20 0.30
N PHE A 22 11.28 2.98 0.82
CA PHE A 22 10.71 1.84 0.09
C PHE A 22 9.32 1.53 0.63
N SER A 23 8.33 1.67 -0.24
CA SER A 23 6.91 1.43 0.03
C SER A 23 6.49 0.13 -0.61
N PHE A 24 5.92 -0.77 0.17
CA PHE A 24 5.44 -2.06 -0.29
C PHE A 24 3.93 -2.15 -0.08
N ASP A 25 3.18 -2.53 -1.11
CA ASP A 25 1.85 -3.08 -0.88
C ASP A 25 1.96 -4.38 -0.09
N PHE A 26 0.87 -4.73 0.58
CA PHE A 26 0.86 -5.83 1.52
C PHE A 26 0.36 -7.13 0.89
N ASP A 27 -0.94 -7.25 0.66
CA ASP A 27 -1.57 -8.44 0.10
C ASP A 27 -1.07 -8.69 -1.32
N ASP A 28 -0.79 -9.95 -1.66
CA ASP A 28 -0.34 -10.38 -3.01
C ASP A 28 0.96 -9.72 -3.53
N THR A 29 1.59 -8.84 -2.73
CA THR A 29 2.91 -8.23 -2.95
C THR A 29 3.91 -8.65 -1.87
N LEU A 30 3.85 -8.09 -0.66
CA LEU A 30 4.84 -8.37 0.40
C LEU A 30 4.44 -9.58 1.27
N PHE A 31 3.14 -9.85 1.39
CA PHE A 31 2.59 -10.83 2.30
C PHE A 31 1.63 -11.79 1.60
N THR A 32 1.73 -13.06 1.97
CA THR A 32 0.78 -14.11 1.63
C THR A 32 0.55 -14.93 2.89
N LEU A 33 -0.71 -15.12 3.27
CA LEU A 33 -1.04 -15.89 4.48
C LEU A 33 -0.49 -17.32 4.35
N GLY A 34 0.29 -17.75 5.33
CA GLY A 34 0.94 -19.06 5.29
C GLY A 34 2.07 -19.18 4.25
N GLY A 35 2.58 -18.06 3.74
CA GLY A 35 3.72 -18.04 2.82
C GLY A 35 5.02 -18.54 3.45
N PRO A 36 6.07 -18.80 2.65
CA PRO A 36 7.32 -19.38 3.14
C PRO A 36 8.02 -18.49 4.17
N ALA A 37 8.46 -19.07 5.28
CA ALA A 37 9.18 -18.33 6.33
C ALA A 37 10.52 -17.77 5.84
N GLU A 38 11.20 -18.52 4.98
CA GLU A 38 12.49 -18.15 4.41
C GLU A 38 12.45 -16.84 3.62
N GLU A 39 11.42 -16.64 2.79
CA GLU A 39 11.25 -15.41 2.01
C GLU A 39 11.11 -14.17 2.92
N ARG A 40 10.39 -14.30 4.04
CA ARG A 40 10.24 -13.23 5.04
C ARG A 40 11.57 -12.92 5.72
N SER A 41 12.32 -13.94 6.09
CA SER A 41 13.63 -13.76 6.71
C SER A 41 14.63 -13.10 5.76
N ILE A 42 14.65 -13.49 4.48
CA ILE A 42 15.49 -12.83 3.45
C ILE A 42 15.08 -11.36 3.30
N PHE A 43 13.78 -11.06 3.28
CA PHE A 43 13.28 -9.68 3.22
C PHE A 43 13.81 -8.84 4.39
N PHE A 44 13.68 -9.33 5.63
CA PHE A 44 14.14 -8.58 6.81
C PHE A 44 15.66 -8.40 6.84
N ARG A 45 16.44 -9.44 6.54
CA ARG A 45 17.91 -9.32 6.40
C ARG A 45 18.30 -8.27 5.36
N THR A 46 17.60 -8.28 4.22
CA THR A 46 17.82 -7.32 3.15
C THR A 46 17.48 -5.89 3.59
N MET A 47 16.33 -5.68 4.23
CA MET A 47 15.95 -4.36 4.75
C MET A 47 16.92 -3.85 5.82
N ARG A 48 17.47 -4.73 6.68
CA ARG A 48 18.50 -4.36 7.67
C ARG A 48 19.80 -3.89 7.01
N MET A 49 20.28 -4.62 6.02
CA MET A 49 21.48 -4.25 5.26
C MET A 49 21.26 -2.94 4.49
N LEU A 50 20.12 -2.80 3.83
CA LEU A 50 19.76 -1.57 3.12
C LEU A 50 19.66 -0.36 4.05
N ARG A 51 19.06 -0.56 5.22
CA ARG A 51 18.98 0.45 6.27
C ARG A 51 20.37 0.90 6.71
N SER A 52 21.26 -0.04 7.04
CA SER A 52 22.58 0.26 7.60
C SER A 52 23.54 0.85 6.57
N GLN A 53 23.54 0.35 5.34
CA GLN A 53 24.49 0.75 4.31
C GLN A 53 24.03 1.96 3.51
N TYR A 54 22.72 2.07 3.24
CA TYR A 54 22.19 3.07 2.30
C TYR A 54 21.19 4.03 2.93
N GLY A 55 20.81 3.85 4.19
CA GLY A 55 19.85 4.75 4.84
C GLY A 55 18.42 4.57 4.33
N VAL A 56 18.05 3.34 3.99
CA VAL A 56 16.69 2.97 3.56
C VAL A 56 15.75 2.91 4.75
N LEU A 57 14.60 3.57 4.62
CA LEU A 57 13.41 3.35 5.43
C LEU A 57 12.43 2.48 4.65
N TRP A 58 11.69 1.62 5.34
CA TRP A 58 10.67 0.79 4.69
C TRP A 58 9.30 0.96 5.34
N GLY A 59 8.24 0.73 4.58
CA GLY A 59 6.88 0.75 5.10
C GLY A 59 5.86 0.05 4.23
N VAL A 60 4.68 -0.12 4.80
CA VAL A 60 3.55 -0.79 4.15
C VAL A 60 2.55 0.25 3.68
N ASN A 61 2.06 0.15 2.45
CA ASN A 61 1.04 1.03 1.89
C ASN A 61 -0.11 0.19 1.33
N THR A 62 -1.20 0.05 2.07
CA THR A 62 -2.21 -0.99 1.85
C THR A 62 -3.64 -0.46 1.99
N GLY A 63 -4.59 -1.19 1.39
CA GLY A 63 -6.02 -1.00 1.61
C GLY A 63 -6.57 -1.64 2.89
N ARG A 64 -5.78 -2.49 3.57
CA ARG A 64 -6.20 -3.07 4.86
C ARG A 64 -6.50 -1.98 5.87
N ASP A 65 -7.53 -2.21 6.68
CA ASP A 65 -7.71 -1.42 7.90
C ASP A 65 -6.66 -1.80 8.97
N PRO A 66 -6.45 -0.95 9.99
CA PRO A 66 -5.42 -1.17 10.99
C PRO A 66 -5.51 -2.49 11.77
N VAL A 67 -6.71 -3.07 11.94
CA VAL A 67 -6.90 -4.35 12.65
C VAL A 67 -6.30 -5.48 11.81
N TYR A 68 -6.73 -5.62 10.56
CA TYR A 68 -6.24 -6.68 9.67
C TYR A 68 -4.77 -6.49 9.28
N LEU A 69 -4.29 -5.24 9.14
CA LEU A 69 -2.86 -5.02 8.91
C LEU A 69 -2.05 -5.49 10.13
N ARG A 70 -2.48 -5.17 11.35
CA ARG A 70 -1.79 -5.61 12.57
C ARG A 70 -1.71 -7.14 12.67
N GLU A 71 -2.79 -7.83 12.35
CA GLU A 71 -2.82 -9.31 12.35
C GLU A 71 -1.87 -9.89 11.30
N GLY A 72 -1.88 -9.34 10.08
CA GLY A 72 -0.96 -9.74 9.02
C GLY A 72 0.51 -9.49 9.37
N LEU A 73 0.81 -8.33 9.95
CA LEU A 73 2.16 -8.01 10.44
C LEU A 73 2.58 -8.95 11.57
N ALA A 74 1.69 -9.27 12.52
CA ALA A 74 1.98 -10.21 13.59
C ALA A 74 2.31 -11.62 13.05
N ASP A 75 1.66 -12.04 11.97
CA ASP A 75 2.01 -13.28 11.27
C ASP A 75 3.34 -13.17 10.52
N MET A 76 3.57 -12.06 9.82
CA MET A 76 4.81 -11.78 9.09
C MET A 76 6.05 -11.81 10.00
N PHE A 77 5.91 -11.32 11.24
CA PHE A 77 6.99 -11.27 12.23
C PHE A 77 7.16 -12.57 13.03
N ARG A 78 6.22 -13.53 12.92
CA ARG A 78 6.20 -14.70 13.80
C ARG A 78 7.43 -15.56 13.57
N ASP A 79 8.10 -15.91 14.67
CA ASP A 79 9.27 -16.79 14.74
C ASP A 79 10.47 -16.34 13.87
N ASP A 80 10.57 -15.05 13.56
CA ASP A 80 11.66 -14.47 12.77
C ASP A 80 12.51 -13.51 13.63
N ALA A 81 13.74 -13.92 13.92
CA ALA A 81 14.69 -13.14 14.73
C ALA A 81 15.18 -11.86 14.03
N GLU A 82 15.08 -11.82 12.70
CA GLU A 82 15.48 -10.67 11.89
C GLU A 82 14.34 -9.64 11.78
N ALA A 83 13.10 -10.01 12.13
CA ALA A 83 11.95 -9.13 12.01
C ALA A 83 12.11 -7.82 12.81
N PHE A 84 11.64 -6.73 12.20
CA PHE A 84 11.45 -5.44 12.84
C PHE A 84 10.25 -4.74 12.21
N ALA A 85 9.64 -3.79 12.91
CA ALA A 85 8.46 -3.11 12.41
C ALA A 85 8.81 -2.10 11.29
N PRO A 86 7.87 -1.77 10.41
CA PRO A 86 8.08 -0.72 9.41
C PRO A 86 8.27 0.66 10.05
N ASP A 87 8.95 1.56 9.31
CA ASP A 87 9.11 2.96 9.69
C ASP A 87 7.82 3.78 9.47
N PHE A 88 6.93 3.31 8.60
CA PHE A 88 5.61 3.87 8.39
C PHE A 88 4.60 2.82 7.91
N THR A 89 3.31 3.10 8.12
CA THR A 89 2.22 2.37 7.47
C THR A 89 1.20 3.34 6.92
N VAL A 90 0.62 3.02 5.77
CA VAL A 90 -0.60 3.63 5.24
C VAL A 90 -1.67 2.54 5.21
N THR A 91 -2.78 2.78 5.90
CA THR A 91 -3.93 1.86 6.00
C THR A 91 -5.14 2.48 5.33
N MET A 92 -6.03 1.64 4.80
CA MET A 92 -7.21 2.09 4.05
C MET A 92 -6.84 3.12 2.97
N GLU A 93 -5.65 2.96 2.36
CA GLU A 93 -5.07 3.84 1.36
C GLU A 93 -4.79 5.29 1.82
N ARG A 94 -5.17 5.69 3.03
CA ARG A 94 -5.19 7.11 3.44
C ARG A 94 -4.70 7.41 4.85
N ASN A 95 -4.77 6.46 5.77
CA ASN A 95 -4.44 6.69 7.18
C ASN A 95 -2.97 6.38 7.44
N VAL A 96 -2.21 7.40 7.82
CA VAL A 96 -0.76 7.32 7.98
C VAL A 96 -0.39 7.09 9.45
N HIS A 97 0.57 6.20 9.68
CA HIS A 97 1.28 6.03 10.95
C HIS A 97 2.79 6.06 10.69
N LEU A 98 3.54 6.65 11.61
CA LEU A 98 4.98 6.88 11.50
C LEU A 98 5.68 6.40 12.77
N ALA A 99 6.84 5.78 12.63
CA ALA A 99 7.65 5.36 13.77
C ALA A 99 8.19 6.57 14.56
N ASP A 100 7.93 6.57 15.86
CA ASP A 100 8.52 7.48 16.83
C ASP A 100 9.98 7.12 17.16
N ALA A 101 10.60 7.87 18.08
CA ALA A 101 11.99 7.62 18.49
C ALA A 101 12.16 6.26 19.19
N GLU A 102 11.10 5.73 19.79
CA GLU A 102 11.07 4.43 20.45
C GLU A 102 10.66 3.29 19.50
N GLY A 103 10.50 3.57 18.20
CA GLY A 103 10.15 2.59 17.16
C GLY A 103 8.69 2.16 17.17
N ARG A 104 7.79 2.92 17.81
CA ARG A 104 6.34 2.65 17.82
C ARG A 104 5.65 3.41 16.70
N LEU A 105 4.73 2.78 15.99
CA LEU A 105 3.93 3.44 14.96
C LEU A 105 2.87 4.34 15.60
N MET A 106 3.08 5.65 15.49
CA MET A 106 2.19 6.68 16.01
C MET A 106 1.36 7.29 14.86
N PRO A 107 0.09 7.67 15.10
CA PRO A 107 -0.72 8.30 14.05
C PRO A 107 -0.11 9.60 13.54
N GLY A 108 -0.13 9.80 12.21
CA GLY A 108 0.18 11.08 11.57
C GLY A 108 -0.91 12.11 11.83
N ALA A 109 -1.00 12.60 13.07
CA ALA A 109 -2.21 13.23 13.61
C ALA A 109 -2.81 14.35 12.74
N ALA A 110 -2.00 15.28 12.23
CA ALA A 110 -2.48 16.36 11.38
C ALA A 110 -3.09 15.84 10.06
N TRP A 111 -2.35 15.00 9.33
CA TRP A 111 -2.82 14.38 8.09
C TRP A 111 -4.09 13.56 8.30
N ASN A 112 -4.11 12.69 9.31
CA ASN A 112 -5.26 11.83 9.58
C ASN A 112 -6.50 12.64 10.03
N TYR A 113 -6.29 13.76 10.73
CA TYR A 113 -7.37 14.67 11.10
C TYR A 113 -7.97 15.35 9.87
N ASP A 114 -7.13 15.93 9.02
CA ASP A 114 -7.59 16.58 7.78
C ASP A 114 -8.29 15.58 6.86
N CYS A 115 -7.75 14.36 6.75
CA CYS A 115 -8.35 13.24 6.04
C CYS A 115 -9.76 12.93 6.56
N ALA A 116 -9.93 12.80 7.88
CA ALA A 116 -11.23 12.53 8.48
C ALA A 116 -12.23 13.66 8.19
N VAL A 117 -11.82 14.93 8.38
CA VAL A 117 -12.65 16.10 8.11
C VAL A 117 -13.11 16.16 6.65
N ALA A 118 -12.20 15.89 5.70
CA ALA A 118 -12.52 15.90 4.28
C ALA A 118 -13.55 14.82 3.92
N HIS A 119 -13.39 13.60 4.46
CA HIS A 119 -14.34 12.52 4.22
C HIS A 119 -15.70 12.76 4.92
N ASP A 120 -15.69 13.26 6.15
CA ASP A 120 -16.93 13.61 6.86
C ASP A 120 -17.72 14.68 6.09
N SER A 121 -17.04 15.71 5.56
CA SER A 121 -17.65 16.72 4.70
C SER A 121 -18.19 16.12 3.39
N LEU A 122 -17.41 15.28 2.72
CA LEU A 122 -17.79 14.60 1.48
C LEU A 122 -19.05 13.77 1.67
N PHE A 123 -19.05 12.89 2.68
CA PHE A 123 -20.15 11.97 2.95
C PHE A 123 -21.38 12.67 3.55
N THR A 124 -21.20 13.78 4.27
CA THR A 124 -22.34 14.62 4.68
C THR A 124 -23.03 15.24 3.46
N ARG A 125 -22.26 15.70 2.47
CA ARG A 125 -22.79 16.37 1.27
C ARG A 125 -23.41 15.39 0.28
N TYR A 126 -22.77 14.24 0.04
CA TYR A 126 -23.13 13.31 -1.02
C TYR A 126 -23.71 11.99 -0.52
N GLY A 127 -23.78 11.77 0.79
CA GLY A 127 -24.18 10.48 1.38
C GLY A 127 -25.49 9.96 0.82
N GLY A 128 -26.54 10.78 0.73
CA GLY A 128 -27.83 10.35 0.17
C GLY A 128 -27.76 9.90 -1.30
N MET A 129 -26.90 10.52 -2.11
CA MET A 129 -26.67 10.12 -3.51
C MET A 129 -25.88 8.82 -3.56
N LEU A 130 -24.79 8.72 -2.79
CA LEU A 130 -23.95 7.53 -2.73
C LEU A 130 -24.72 6.32 -2.20
N GLU A 131 -25.56 6.50 -1.19
CA GLU A 131 -26.47 5.48 -0.66
C GLU A 131 -27.42 4.93 -1.73
N SER A 132 -28.02 5.83 -2.52
CA SER A 132 -28.89 5.45 -3.65
C SER A 132 -28.10 4.70 -4.74
N LEU A 133 -26.91 5.19 -5.10
CA LEU A 133 -26.02 4.53 -6.05
C LEU A 133 -25.63 3.13 -5.56
N MET A 134 -25.21 2.99 -4.31
CA MET A 134 -24.83 1.70 -3.73
C MET A 134 -26.00 0.71 -3.76
N GLY A 135 -27.22 1.14 -3.40
CA GLY A 135 -28.40 0.28 -3.49
C GLY A 135 -28.71 -0.17 -4.94
N GLN A 136 -28.50 0.71 -5.93
CA GLN A 136 -28.63 0.36 -7.34
C GLN A 136 -27.56 -0.65 -7.76
N LEU A 137 -26.30 -0.44 -7.34
CA LEU A 137 -25.20 -1.35 -7.63
C LEU A 137 -25.45 -2.74 -7.02
N GLU A 138 -25.86 -2.81 -5.75
CA GLU A 138 -26.20 -4.06 -5.06
C GLU A 138 -27.30 -4.84 -5.79
N SER A 139 -28.37 -4.15 -6.23
CA SER A 139 -29.44 -4.79 -7.00
C SER A 139 -28.97 -5.26 -8.39
N ARG A 140 -28.24 -4.41 -9.11
CA ARG A 140 -27.80 -4.67 -10.51
C ARG A 140 -26.72 -5.74 -10.58
N PHE A 141 -25.79 -5.75 -9.63
CA PHE A 141 -24.62 -6.62 -9.59
C PHE A 141 -24.72 -7.70 -8.51
N SER A 142 -25.94 -8.06 -8.11
CA SER A 142 -26.21 -9.13 -7.13
C SER A 142 -25.61 -10.49 -7.52
N VAL A 143 -25.46 -10.77 -8.82
CA VAL A 143 -24.81 -11.99 -9.34
C VAL A 143 -23.31 -12.04 -9.00
N LEU A 144 -22.66 -10.89 -8.80
CA LEU A 144 -21.26 -10.80 -8.36
C LEU A 144 -21.12 -10.93 -6.83
N GLY A 145 -22.24 -11.11 -6.11
CA GLY A 145 -22.26 -11.05 -4.65
C GLY A 145 -21.94 -9.65 -4.10
N LEU A 146 -22.10 -8.61 -4.93
CA LEU A 146 -21.78 -7.23 -4.55
C LEU A 146 -22.67 -6.78 -3.39
N ARG A 147 -22.04 -6.39 -2.30
CA ARG A 147 -22.68 -5.97 -1.05
C ARG A 147 -21.88 -4.89 -0.35
N ARG A 148 -22.51 -4.19 0.57
CA ARG A 148 -21.81 -3.27 1.50
C ARG A 148 -20.86 -4.01 2.43
N GLN A 149 -19.81 -3.31 2.85
CA GLN A 149 -18.96 -3.76 3.96
C GLN A 149 -19.56 -3.35 5.30
N ASP A 150 -19.58 -4.27 6.27
CA ASP A 150 -20.17 -4.03 7.59
C ASP A 150 -19.48 -2.90 8.38
N ASN A 151 -18.18 -2.71 8.15
CA ASN A 151 -17.34 -1.80 8.92
C ASN A 151 -16.98 -0.49 8.19
N ASP A 152 -17.52 -0.27 6.98
CA ASP A 152 -17.33 0.98 6.24
C ASP A 152 -18.54 1.30 5.34
N ALA A 153 -19.28 2.33 5.73
CA ALA A 153 -20.57 2.70 5.16
C ALA A 153 -20.53 3.00 3.66
N PHE A 154 -19.40 3.51 3.15
CA PHE A 154 -19.23 3.83 1.73
C PHE A 154 -18.21 2.91 1.06
N SER A 155 -18.25 1.63 1.44
CA SER A 155 -17.48 0.56 0.81
C SER A 155 -18.35 -0.60 0.38
N LEU A 156 -17.96 -1.19 -0.74
CA LEU A 156 -18.52 -2.38 -1.35
C LEU A 156 -17.47 -3.50 -1.35
N VAL A 157 -17.96 -4.74 -1.38
CA VAL A 157 -17.17 -5.95 -1.55
C VAL A 157 -17.91 -6.88 -2.50
N VAL A 158 -17.15 -7.57 -3.37
CA VAL A 158 -17.64 -8.63 -4.25
C VAL A 158 -17.04 -9.98 -3.85
N ASP A 159 -17.69 -11.08 -4.22
CA ASP A 159 -17.15 -12.41 -3.98
C ASP A 159 -16.00 -12.75 -4.95
N ASP A 160 -16.11 -12.24 -6.18
CA ASP A 160 -15.08 -12.32 -7.21
C ASP A 160 -14.86 -10.93 -7.80
N ALA A 161 -13.59 -10.52 -7.88
CA ALA A 161 -13.19 -9.24 -8.46
C ALA A 161 -13.49 -9.15 -9.97
N CYS A 162 -13.81 -10.28 -10.62
CA CYS A 162 -14.31 -10.34 -11.99
C CYS A 162 -15.61 -9.52 -12.15
N GLY A 163 -15.61 -8.55 -13.05
CA GLY A 163 -16.77 -7.68 -13.31
C GLY A 163 -16.78 -6.36 -12.55
N LEU A 164 -15.82 -6.10 -11.64
CA LEU A 164 -15.66 -4.78 -11.02
C LEU A 164 -15.40 -3.64 -12.02
N ASP A 165 -14.95 -3.94 -13.23
CA ASP A 165 -14.77 -2.93 -14.28
C ASP A 165 -16.13 -2.37 -14.73
N GLU A 166 -17.17 -3.21 -14.87
CA GLU A 166 -18.52 -2.74 -15.20
C GLU A 166 -19.11 -1.93 -14.03
N VAL A 167 -18.89 -2.39 -12.79
CA VAL A 167 -19.29 -1.65 -11.57
C VAL A 167 -18.63 -0.26 -11.58
N SER A 168 -17.33 -0.20 -11.90
CA SER A 168 -16.56 1.05 -11.95
C SER A 168 -17.08 2.00 -13.02
N CYS A 169 -17.49 1.49 -14.20
CA CYS A 169 -18.13 2.30 -15.24
C CYS A 169 -19.44 2.93 -14.74
N VAL A 170 -20.33 2.14 -14.12
CA VAL A 170 -21.61 2.66 -13.59
C VAL A 170 -21.39 3.69 -12.49
N ILE A 171 -20.40 3.47 -11.63
CA ILE A 171 -20.00 4.45 -10.63
C ILE A 171 -19.54 5.74 -11.33
N GLN A 172 -18.63 5.64 -12.29
CA GLN A 172 -18.07 6.81 -12.97
C GLN A 172 -19.13 7.62 -13.72
N ASP A 173 -20.14 6.98 -14.31
CA ASP A 173 -21.28 7.65 -14.96
C ASP A 173 -22.08 8.50 -13.96
N THR A 174 -22.17 8.05 -12.70
CA THR A 174 -22.92 8.74 -11.64
C THR A 174 -22.08 9.79 -10.93
N VAL A 175 -20.83 9.46 -10.57
CA VAL A 175 -19.97 10.32 -9.76
C VAL A 175 -19.06 11.23 -10.57
N GLY A 176 -18.93 11.01 -11.87
CA GLY A 176 -18.07 11.79 -12.77
C GLY A 176 -18.24 13.32 -12.72
N PRO A 177 -19.46 13.87 -12.51
CA PRO A 177 -19.65 15.30 -12.31
C PRO A 177 -19.07 15.88 -11.00
N TYR A 178 -18.69 15.02 -10.04
CA TYR A 178 -18.23 15.41 -8.70
C TYR A 178 -16.74 15.13 -8.56
N GLU A 179 -15.90 16.11 -8.89
CA GLU A 179 -14.45 15.92 -8.93
C GLU A 179 -13.82 15.44 -7.61
N GLU A 180 -14.45 15.73 -6.47
CA GLU A 180 -13.99 15.34 -5.14
C GLU A 180 -14.21 13.86 -4.79
N ILE A 181 -15.10 13.15 -5.51
CA ILE A 181 -15.40 11.74 -5.27
C ILE A 181 -14.54 10.87 -6.18
N VAL A 182 -13.79 9.95 -5.58
CA VAL A 182 -13.06 8.89 -6.29
C VAL A 182 -13.39 7.54 -5.69
N THR A 183 -13.01 6.47 -6.39
CA THR A 183 -13.04 5.11 -5.85
C THR A 183 -11.62 4.56 -5.70
N GLN A 184 -11.41 3.77 -4.65
CA GLN A 184 -10.19 3.00 -4.41
C GLN A 184 -10.53 1.52 -4.57
N ARG A 185 -9.78 0.81 -5.41
CA ARG A 185 -9.97 -0.63 -5.67
C ARG A 185 -8.78 -1.41 -5.11
N ALA A 186 -9.08 -2.38 -4.25
CA ALA A 186 -8.09 -3.25 -3.61
C ALA A 186 -8.63 -4.70 -3.62
N GLY A 187 -8.18 -5.51 -4.57
CA GLY A 187 -8.71 -6.87 -4.76
C GLY A 187 -10.24 -6.87 -4.93
N PRO A 188 -11.01 -7.55 -4.05
CA PRO A 188 -12.48 -7.61 -4.10
C PRO A 188 -13.17 -6.37 -3.52
N TYR A 189 -12.42 -5.39 -3.03
CA TYR A 189 -12.97 -4.23 -2.34
C TYR A 189 -13.01 -3.01 -3.26
N LEU A 190 -14.08 -2.23 -3.13
CA LEU A 190 -14.23 -0.91 -3.73
C LEU A 190 -14.70 0.07 -2.67
N ARG A 191 -14.02 1.20 -2.52
CA ARG A 191 -14.30 2.21 -1.50
C ARG A 191 -14.47 3.58 -2.13
N PHE A 192 -15.53 4.31 -1.79
CA PHE A 192 -15.62 5.73 -2.10
C PHE A 192 -14.69 6.52 -1.18
N SER A 193 -13.93 7.44 -1.75
CA SER A 193 -12.92 8.23 -1.04
C SER A 193 -12.91 9.66 -1.55
N HIS A 194 -12.34 10.56 -0.76
CA HIS A 194 -12.04 11.91 -1.21
C HIS A 194 -10.80 11.90 -2.10
N ARG A 195 -10.82 12.62 -3.23
CA ARG A 195 -9.78 12.60 -4.29
C ARG A 195 -8.36 12.84 -3.77
N ASP A 196 -8.23 13.66 -2.73
CA ASP A 196 -6.94 14.07 -2.16
C ASP A 196 -6.30 12.99 -1.25
N TYR A 197 -6.98 11.87 -1.02
CA TYR A 197 -6.56 10.83 -0.09
C TYR A 197 -6.58 9.46 -0.78
N ASN A 198 -5.39 9.02 -1.20
CA ASN A 198 -5.12 7.74 -1.83
C ASN A 198 -3.69 7.27 -1.48
N LYS A 199 -3.30 6.08 -1.95
CA LYS A 199 -1.96 5.52 -1.66
C LYS A 199 -0.83 6.48 -2.05
N GLY A 200 -1.01 7.26 -3.13
CA GLY A 200 -0.01 8.18 -3.64
C GLY A 200 0.13 9.47 -2.86
N THR A 201 -0.98 10.14 -2.54
CA THR A 201 -0.93 11.37 -1.74
C THR A 201 -0.43 11.07 -0.32
N SER A 202 -0.83 9.92 0.23
CA SER A 202 -0.33 9.45 1.54
C SER A 202 1.16 9.14 1.52
N LEU A 203 1.67 8.46 0.49
CA LEU A 203 3.10 8.17 0.36
C LEU A 203 3.92 9.44 0.14
N SER A 204 3.40 10.39 -0.63
CA SER A 204 4.01 11.72 -0.81
C SER A 204 4.11 12.47 0.52
N PHE A 205 3.05 12.46 1.34
CA PHE A 205 3.09 13.00 2.69
C PHE A 205 4.17 12.32 3.55
N VAL A 206 4.25 10.98 3.54
CA VAL A 206 5.29 10.23 4.28
C VAL A 206 6.69 10.63 3.81
N ALA A 207 6.95 10.67 2.51
CA ALA A 207 8.23 11.05 1.94
C ALA A 207 8.64 12.47 2.36
N SER A 208 7.68 13.42 2.30
CA SER A 208 7.90 14.81 2.75
C SER A 208 8.26 14.88 4.23
N ARG A 209 7.63 14.05 5.08
CA ARG A 209 7.87 14.04 6.52
C ARG A 209 9.27 13.57 6.89
N PHE A 210 9.86 12.72 6.07
CA PHE A 210 11.24 12.25 6.18
C PHE A 210 12.24 13.07 5.35
N GLY A 211 11.78 14.05 4.56
CA GLY A 211 12.63 14.86 3.70
C GLY A 211 13.27 14.08 2.55
N ILE A 212 12.61 13.02 2.07
CA ILE A 212 13.10 12.15 0.99
C ILE A 212 12.43 12.57 -0.33
N PRO A 213 13.18 12.88 -1.39
CA PRO A 213 12.60 13.24 -2.69
C PRO A 213 11.98 12.02 -3.39
N SER A 214 11.00 12.25 -4.26
CA SER A 214 10.31 11.24 -5.08
C SER A 214 11.27 10.33 -5.85
N SER A 215 12.35 10.88 -6.40
CA SER A 215 13.38 10.13 -7.13
C SER A 215 14.16 9.13 -6.28
N HIS A 216 14.01 9.17 -4.96
CA HIS A 216 14.61 8.23 -4.00
C HIS A 216 13.56 7.31 -3.34
N VAL A 217 12.33 7.31 -3.87
CA VAL A 217 11.27 6.41 -3.45
C VAL A 217 11.27 5.17 -4.34
N ALA A 218 11.02 4.00 -3.76
CA ALA A 218 10.69 2.79 -4.50
C ALA A 218 9.29 2.32 -4.11
N ILE A 219 8.46 1.97 -5.09
CA ILE A 219 7.09 1.51 -4.92
C ILE A 219 6.99 0.09 -5.44
N PHE A 220 6.58 -0.83 -4.58
CA PHE A 220 6.26 -2.23 -4.92
C PHE A 220 4.77 -2.44 -4.74
N GLY A 221 4.08 -2.91 -5.77
CA GLY A 221 2.64 -3.17 -5.68
C GLY A 221 2.11 -3.98 -6.86
N ASP A 222 0.94 -4.59 -6.68
CA ASP A 222 0.31 -5.49 -7.66
C ASP A 222 -1.10 -5.05 -8.05
N GLY A 223 -1.73 -4.18 -7.26
CA GLY A 223 -3.13 -3.81 -7.35
C GLY A 223 -3.42 -2.46 -8.00
N HIS A 224 -4.70 -2.20 -8.27
CA HIS A 224 -5.16 -0.97 -8.92
C HIS A 224 -4.89 0.28 -8.07
N ASN A 225 -5.03 0.21 -6.75
CA ASN A 225 -4.71 1.32 -5.86
C ASN A 225 -3.22 1.70 -5.87
N ASP A 226 -2.31 0.80 -6.29
CA ASP A 226 -0.88 1.14 -6.45
C ASP A 226 -0.63 2.03 -7.67
N LEU A 227 -1.52 2.00 -8.67
CA LEU A 227 -1.45 2.93 -9.80
C LEU A 227 -1.54 4.39 -9.32
N ASP A 228 -2.31 4.66 -8.27
CA ASP A 228 -2.41 6.01 -7.69
C ASP A 228 -1.07 6.44 -7.11
N ALA A 229 -0.36 5.55 -6.42
CA ALA A 229 0.99 5.82 -5.92
C ALA A 229 1.99 6.03 -7.07
N MET A 230 1.99 5.15 -8.07
CA MET A 230 2.88 5.24 -9.22
C MET A 230 2.67 6.51 -10.05
N ARG A 231 1.41 6.95 -10.23
CA ARG A 231 1.06 8.19 -10.95
C ARG A 231 1.42 9.44 -10.15
N HIS A 232 1.16 9.43 -8.84
CA HIS A 232 1.39 10.58 -7.99
C HIS A 232 2.88 10.84 -7.73
N LEU A 233 3.71 9.78 -7.72
CA LEU A 233 5.17 9.88 -7.62
C LEU A 233 5.84 9.43 -8.92
N PRO A 234 5.86 10.28 -9.97
CA PRO A 234 6.30 9.87 -11.30
C PRO A 234 7.79 9.50 -11.40
N GLU A 235 8.62 10.05 -10.52
CA GLU A 235 10.07 9.82 -10.47
C GLU A 235 10.46 8.62 -9.60
N ALA A 236 9.53 8.04 -8.84
CA ALA A 236 9.82 6.88 -8.01
C ALA A 236 10.18 5.67 -8.87
N PHE A 237 11.09 4.84 -8.38
CA PHE A 237 11.31 3.52 -8.94
C PHE A 237 10.06 2.67 -8.71
N ARG A 238 9.62 1.92 -9.72
CA ARG A 238 8.39 1.11 -9.65
C ARG A 238 8.69 -0.35 -9.86
N CYS A 239 8.10 -1.22 -9.06
CA CYS A 239 8.23 -2.65 -9.21
C CYS A 239 6.88 -3.33 -9.00
N CYS A 240 6.63 -4.40 -9.74
CA CYS A 240 5.47 -5.26 -9.50
C CYS A 240 5.84 -6.74 -9.66
N PRO A 241 5.22 -7.64 -8.87
CA PRO A 241 5.38 -9.08 -9.03
C PRO A 241 4.62 -9.59 -10.28
N SER A 242 4.89 -10.83 -10.69
CA SER A 242 4.27 -11.40 -11.91
C SER A 242 2.76 -11.64 -11.79
N ASN A 243 2.20 -11.70 -10.59
CA ASN A 243 0.76 -11.77 -10.34
C ASN A 243 0.04 -10.41 -10.40
N ALA A 244 0.76 -9.31 -10.62
CA ALA A 244 0.15 -7.98 -10.73
C ALA A 244 -0.85 -7.87 -11.87
N ALA A 245 -1.85 -6.99 -11.68
CA ALA A 245 -2.79 -6.59 -12.71
C ALA A 245 -2.05 -6.08 -13.96
N GLN A 246 -2.64 -6.27 -15.14
CA GLN A 246 -1.97 -5.95 -16.40
C GLN A 246 -1.69 -4.44 -16.51
N GLU A 247 -2.61 -3.61 -16.03
CA GLU A 247 -2.47 -2.15 -16.00
C GLU A 247 -1.31 -1.69 -15.12
N VAL A 248 -1.03 -2.43 -14.04
CA VAL A 248 0.12 -2.18 -13.15
C VAL A 248 1.42 -2.54 -13.88
N LYS A 249 1.47 -3.70 -14.54
CA LYS A 249 2.62 -4.09 -15.38
C LYS A 249 2.88 -3.06 -16.48
N ASP A 250 1.83 -2.60 -17.16
CA ASP A 250 1.93 -1.58 -18.20
C ASP A 250 2.45 -0.25 -17.64
N MET A 251 2.02 0.15 -16.44
CA MET A 251 2.52 1.35 -15.75
C MET A 251 4.00 1.25 -15.39
N VAL A 252 4.44 0.07 -14.92
CA VAL A 252 5.84 -0.22 -14.58
C VAL A 252 6.70 -0.21 -15.85
N ALA A 253 6.25 -0.86 -16.93
CA ALA A 253 6.97 -0.95 -18.20
C ALA A 253 7.18 0.42 -18.90
N ARG A 254 6.27 1.37 -18.69
CA ARG A 254 6.37 2.73 -19.28
C ARG A 254 7.36 3.64 -18.55
N GLY A 255 7.82 3.28 -17.36
CA GLY A 255 8.67 4.12 -16.51
C GLY A 255 10.04 3.51 -16.21
N HIS A 256 10.68 4.04 -15.17
CA HIS A 256 11.92 3.49 -14.61
C HIS A 256 11.61 2.39 -13.61
N GLY A 257 11.10 1.27 -14.10
CA GLY A 257 10.63 0.19 -13.25
C GLY A 257 11.11 -1.20 -13.65
N TYR A 258 10.69 -2.19 -12.85
CA TYR A 258 11.05 -3.59 -13.04
C TYR A 258 9.83 -4.49 -12.81
N ILE A 259 9.54 -5.36 -13.77
CA ILE A 259 8.48 -6.36 -13.66
C ILE A 259 9.17 -7.67 -13.32
N SER A 260 8.95 -8.16 -12.10
CA SER A 260 9.50 -9.45 -11.68
C SER A 260 8.79 -10.60 -12.39
N PRO A 261 9.52 -11.65 -12.85
CA PRO A 261 8.91 -12.90 -13.29
C PRO A 261 8.34 -13.72 -12.13
N GLU A 262 8.79 -13.47 -10.89
CA GLU A 262 8.34 -14.13 -9.68
C GLU A 262 7.09 -13.45 -9.08
N PRO A 263 6.17 -14.23 -8.47
CA PRO A 263 4.97 -13.70 -7.83
C PRO A 263 5.24 -13.26 -6.38
N ARG A 264 4.35 -12.43 -5.84
CA ARG A 264 4.21 -12.14 -4.41
C ARG A 264 5.56 -11.75 -3.79
N THR A 265 5.86 -12.23 -2.58
CA THR A 265 7.05 -11.87 -1.82
C THR A 265 8.34 -12.21 -2.57
N ARG A 266 8.40 -13.33 -3.31
CA ARG A 266 9.54 -13.64 -4.20
C ARG A 266 9.75 -12.56 -5.24
N GLY A 267 8.67 -12.02 -5.81
CA GLY A 267 8.76 -10.91 -6.76
C GLY A 267 9.25 -9.59 -6.15
N VAL A 268 8.99 -9.37 -4.86
CA VAL A 268 9.61 -8.27 -4.12
C VAL A 268 11.12 -8.48 -3.99
N LEU A 269 11.55 -9.69 -3.59
CA LEU A 269 12.97 -10.01 -3.42
C LEU A 269 13.75 -9.93 -4.73
N ASP A 270 13.19 -10.49 -5.80
CA ASP A 270 13.72 -10.41 -7.16
C ASP A 270 13.80 -8.96 -7.64
N GLY A 271 12.73 -8.18 -7.45
CA GLY A 271 12.69 -6.75 -7.77
C GLY A 271 13.69 -5.90 -7.00
N LEU A 272 14.01 -6.26 -5.75
CA LEU A 272 15.09 -5.64 -4.99
C LEU A 272 16.46 -5.95 -5.62
N ALA A 273 16.73 -7.23 -5.91
CA ALA A 273 18.01 -7.70 -6.43
C ALA A 273 18.31 -7.18 -7.86
N HIS A 274 17.32 -7.26 -8.74
CA HIS A 274 17.48 -7.05 -10.18
C HIS A 274 16.93 -5.71 -10.68
N GLY A 275 16.08 -5.05 -9.88
CA GLY A 275 15.53 -3.74 -10.19
C GLY A 275 16.17 -2.62 -9.37
N VAL A 276 15.88 -2.58 -8.07
CA VAL A 276 16.25 -1.49 -7.17
C VAL A 276 17.77 -1.33 -7.05
N PHE A 277 18.50 -2.43 -6.84
CA PHE A 277 19.94 -2.34 -6.59
C PHE A 277 20.69 -1.77 -7.80
N PRO A 278 20.47 -2.27 -9.04
CA PRO A 278 21.04 -1.63 -10.23
C PRO A 278 20.58 -0.17 -10.40
N TYR A 279 19.29 0.12 -10.18
CA TYR A 279 18.75 1.46 -10.40
C TYR A 279 19.38 2.53 -9.49
N PHE A 280 19.52 2.24 -8.19
CA PHE A 280 20.12 3.16 -7.23
C PHE A 280 21.64 2.99 -7.05
N GLY A 281 22.27 2.06 -7.77
CA GLY A 281 23.70 1.77 -7.62
C GLY A 281 24.08 1.13 -6.28
N MET A 282 23.19 0.32 -5.70
CA MET A 282 23.42 -0.43 -4.46
C MET A 282 24.07 -1.79 -4.75
N LYS A 283 24.84 -2.32 -3.78
CA LYS A 283 25.52 -3.63 -3.91
C LYS A 283 24.70 -4.76 -3.27
N ALA A 284 24.60 -5.88 -4.00
CA ALA A 284 23.78 -7.04 -3.67
C ALA A 284 24.45 -8.06 -2.72
N GLU A 285 25.14 -7.62 -1.66
CA GLU A 285 25.96 -8.53 -0.84
C GLU A 285 25.13 -9.60 -0.11
N VAL A 286 23.84 -9.36 0.15
CA VAL A 286 22.96 -10.30 0.89
C VAL A 286 22.14 -11.23 -0.01
N LEU A 287 21.79 -10.82 -1.23
CA LEU A 287 20.83 -11.55 -2.07
C LEU A 287 21.48 -12.60 -2.99
N LYS A 288 22.82 -12.67 -3.06
CA LYS A 288 23.53 -13.61 -3.94
C LYS A 288 23.64 -15.04 -3.41
N GLU A 289 23.47 -15.24 -2.11
CA GLU A 289 23.66 -16.55 -1.48
C GLU A 289 22.33 -17.29 -1.23
N ASP A 290 21.18 -16.60 -1.31
CA ASP A 290 19.89 -17.05 -0.77
C ASP A 290 18.70 -17.00 -1.77
N ILE A 291 18.91 -16.67 -3.06
CA ILE A 291 17.87 -16.69 -4.12
C ILE A 291 18.22 -17.67 -5.23
#